data_AF-A0A940U8D3-F1
#
_entry.id   AF-A0A940U8D3-F1
#
_cell.length_a   1.000
_cell.length_b   1.000
_cell.length_c   1.000
_cell.angle_alpha   90.00
_cell.angle_beta   90.00
_cell.angle_gamma   90.00
#
_symmetry.space_group_name_H-M   'P 1'
#
loop_
_entity.id
_entity.type
_entity.pdbx_description
1 polymer ?
#
loop_
_entity_poly.entity_id
_entity_poly.type
_entity_poly.pdbx_seq_one_letter_code
_entity_poly.pdbx_strand_id
1 'polypeptide(L)'
;MWFSTPPIPIRNISGTPSKAASLSVATDRIKEMETRYGCFFDRNPDGTIHQKPFAGQSFDRTVHKGDLTGIEIISRLAEQVFRRDIEYLEEHRALELLWDKSRTRIVGALLLDMGTGTYVIAHARTTVVCTGGGPTMYKLFAPSLDKAADGISLMYRAGAEMVDMEMVQFHPTGLIVPGSSASGTLLEEGLRGAGAHLYNALGERFMERYAPEVKERATRDVVSRSSFMEIMAGRGTPNGGVYIDASVMGPDFVRKSFPGMVERCKDWGYDLAGSRVEVSPTGHFFMGGAQIDTLCHTDLDGLYAAGEDAGGVHGANRLGGNGIADSTVYGGVAGDSMANDVIGRELAPYDEKQVDEIIRIVETPLGRQGEDLYPLRTAMRVSNWEKIGIIREEKGLEEGLGFLGELKDKLMKTVGIPAEPRAYNIPWNDWLNMRNLLDVSEIVGFSARQRRESRGAHYRSDFAKKNNKEYLKNFFIKRVNGENKIYERPVIFSRLKPEDIKFE
;
A
#
# COMPACT_ATOMS: atom_id res chain seq x y z
N MET A 1 23.85 23.91 -24.94
CA MET A 1 22.64 24.15 -25.76
C MET A 1 21.46 23.65 -24.98
N TRP A 2 20.65 24.57 -24.48
CA TRP A 2 19.46 24.32 -23.70
C TRP A 2 18.36 23.79 -24.62
N PHE A 3 17.89 22.57 -24.42
CA PHE A 3 16.60 22.14 -24.95
C PHE A 3 15.58 22.24 -23.82
N SER A 4 14.93 23.40 -23.75
CA SER A 4 13.61 23.54 -23.13
C SER A 4 12.62 22.79 -24.02
N THR A 5 12.33 21.53 -23.71
CA THR A 5 11.06 20.94 -24.12
C THR A 5 9.95 21.68 -23.39
N PRO A 6 8.94 22.24 -24.09
CA PRO A 6 7.78 22.84 -23.44
C PRO A 6 7.07 21.77 -22.59
N PRO A 7 6.37 22.16 -21.50
CA PRO A 7 5.56 21.23 -20.73
C PRO A 7 4.58 20.55 -21.68
N ILE A 8 4.63 19.22 -21.75
CA ILE A 8 3.63 18.46 -22.49
C ILE A 8 2.29 18.78 -21.82
N PRO A 9 1.31 19.36 -22.54
CA PRO A 9 -0.01 19.57 -21.98
C PRO A 9 -0.54 18.24 -21.47
N ILE A 10 -0.99 18.20 -20.21
CA ILE A 10 -1.59 17.03 -19.55
C ILE A 10 -2.69 16.38 -20.41
N ARG A 11 -3.30 17.16 -21.34
CA ARG A 11 -4.32 16.73 -22.31
C ARG A 11 -3.91 15.65 -23.32
N ASN A 12 -2.62 15.34 -23.50
CA ASN A 12 -2.17 14.39 -24.54
C ASN A 12 -1.82 12.98 -24.03
N ILE A 13 -2.16 12.65 -22.79
CA ILE A 13 -1.99 11.29 -22.29
C ILE A 13 -3.36 10.64 -22.20
N SER A 14 -3.76 9.97 -23.29
CA SER A 14 -4.91 9.06 -23.30
C SER A 14 -4.39 7.62 -23.21
N GLY A 15 -4.62 6.94 -22.09
CA GLY A 15 -4.22 5.54 -21.92
C GLY A 15 -4.10 5.10 -20.47
N THR A 16 -3.69 3.85 -20.27
CA THR A 16 -3.39 3.29 -18.95
C THR A 16 -2.21 4.05 -18.30
N PRO A 17 -2.26 4.35 -16.99
CA PRO A 17 -1.18 4.98 -16.24
C PRO A 17 0.09 4.19 -16.47
N SER A 18 1.09 4.85 -17.03
CA SER A 18 2.38 4.23 -17.26
C SER A 18 3.41 4.88 -16.36
N LYS A 19 4.35 4.06 -15.87
CA LYS A 19 5.54 4.53 -15.17
C LYS A 19 6.29 5.62 -15.96
N ALA A 20 6.19 5.60 -17.29
CA ALA A 20 6.76 6.62 -18.17
C ALA A 20 6.12 8.01 -17.98
N ALA A 21 4.79 8.08 -17.83
CA ALA A 21 4.07 9.33 -17.56
C ALA A 21 4.38 9.87 -16.15
N SER A 22 4.45 9.00 -15.14
CA SER A 22 4.89 9.37 -13.79
C SER A 22 6.32 9.95 -13.79
N LEU A 23 7.25 9.30 -14.51
CA LEU A 23 8.65 9.74 -14.60
C LEU A 23 8.82 11.13 -15.22
N SER A 24 7.99 11.53 -16.19
CA SER A 24 8.08 12.87 -16.79
C SER A 24 7.62 13.98 -15.85
N VAL A 25 6.75 13.68 -14.89
CA VAL A 25 6.15 14.69 -13.99
C VAL A 25 6.87 14.73 -12.64
N ALA A 26 7.52 13.64 -12.23
CA ALA A 26 8.19 13.53 -10.93
C ALA A 26 9.23 14.62 -10.67
N THR A 27 10.07 14.97 -11.65
CA THR A 27 11.08 16.02 -11.48
C THR A 27 10.45 17.38 -11.22
N ASP A 28 9.35 17.69 -11.93
CA ASP A 28 8.64 18.95 -11.75
C ASP A 28 7.92 19.01 -10.41
N ARG A 29 7.38 17.88 -9.93
CA ARG A 29 6.79 17.79 -8.58
C ARG A 29 7.81 17.98 -7.47
N ILE A 30 9.01 17.41 -7.61
CA ILE A 30 10.10 17.64 -6.65
C ILE A 30 10.46 19.12 -6.58
N LYS A 31 10.64 19.77 -7.74
CA LYS A 31 10.92 21.21 -7.80
C LYS A 31 9.78 22.04 -7.23
N GLU A 32 8.54 21.67 -7.51
CA GLU A 32 7.37 22.35 -6.95
C GLU A 32 7.34 22.24 -5.42
N MET A 33 7.53 21.03 -4.88
CA MET A 33 7.58 20.81 -3.43
C MET A 33 8.63 21.69 -2.77
N GLU A 34 9.82 21.80 -3.36
CA GLU A 34 10.88 22.67 -2.83
C GLU A 34 10.56 24.16 -2.97
N THR A 35 10.14 24.60 -4.17
CA THR A 35 10.05 26.04 -4.50
C THR A 35 8.73 26.70 -4.12
N ARG A 36 7.64 25.93 -4.03
CA ARG A 36 6.28 26.45 -3.77
C ARG A 36 5.72 26.01 -2.42
N TYR A 37 6.03 24.79 -1.99
CA TYR A 37 5.48 24.23 -0.75
C TYR A 37 6.46 24.28 0.42
N GLY A 38 7.76 24.45 0.15
CA GLY A 38 8.79 24.69 1.14
C GLY A 38 9.46 23.42 1.68
N CYS A 39 9.46 22.31 0.94
CA CYS A 39 10.21 21.11 1.32
C CYS A 39 11.72 21.34 1.21
N PHE A 40 12.43 21.28 2.34
CA PHE A 40 13.88 21.53 2.40
C PHE A 40 14.69 20.23 2.30
N PHE A 41 14.79 19.70 1.09
CA PHE A 41 15.60 18.51 0.80
C PHE A 41 17.10 18.75 1.06
N ASP A 42 17.81 17.67 1.35
CA ASP A 42 19.26 17.72 1.58
C ASP A 42 20.01 18.19 0.33
N ARG A 43 21.16 18.83 0.54
CA ARG A 43 21.93 19.48 -0.52
C ARG A 43 23.33 18.90 -0.66
N ASN A 44 23.81 18.87 -1.90
CA ASN A 44 25.21 18.73 -2.20
C ASN A 44 25.98 20.02 -1.81
N PRO A 45 27.32 19.96 -1.68
CA PRO A 45 28.14 21.16 -1.42
C PRO A 45 27.96 22.29 -2.46
N ASP A 46 27.56 21.96 -3.68
CA ASP A 46 27.27 22.90 -4.76
C ASP A 46 25.85 23.51 -4.71
N GLY A 47 25.03 23.14 -3.72
CA GLY A 47 23.67 23.62 -3.53
C GLY A 47 22.59 22.89 -4.34
N THR A 48 22.95 21.93 -5.18
CA THR A 48 21.97 21.07 -5.86
C THR A 48 21.29 20.10 -4.87
N ILE A 49 20.10 19.59 -5.21
CA ILE A 49 19.39 18.59 -4.40
C ILE A 49 20.22 17.30 -4.36
N HIS A 50 20.56 16.85 -3.15
CA HIS A 50 21.26 15.60 -2.92
C HIS A 50 20.33 14.41 -3.21
N GLN A 51 20.88 13.39 -3.87
CA GLN A 51 20.19 12.14 -4.20
C GLN A 51 21.03 10.98 -3.67
N LYS A 52 20.38 9.98 -3.06
CA LYS A 52 21.06 8.82 -2.48
C LYS A 52 20.79 7.52 -3.25
N PRO A 53 21.67 6.52 -3.16
CA PRO A 53 21.42 5.19 -3.70
C PRO A 53 20.24 4.53 -3.00
N PHE A 54 19.50 3.73 -3.75
CA PHE A 54 18.45 2.86 -3.23
C PHE A 54 18.43 1.55 -4.01
N ALA A 55 18.08 0.43 -3.36
CA ALA A 55 18.16 -0.87 -4.01
C ALA A 55 17.22 -0.97 -5.22
N GLY A 56 17.67 -1.68 -6.27
CA GLY A 56 16.94 -1.81 -7.53
C GLY A 56 17.04 -0.58 -8.46
N GLN A 57 17.96 0.34 -8.20
CA GLN A 57 18.23 1.51 -9.04
C GLN A 57 19.69 1.50 -9.51
N SER A 58 19.93 1.86 -10.78
CA SER A 58 21.29 1.88 -11.38
C SER A 58 22.06 3.18 -11.16
N PHE A 59 21.42 4.22 -10.62
CA PHE A 59 22.02 5.51 -10.29
C PHE A 59 21.24 6.17 -9.16
N ASP A 60 21.89 7.12 -8.48
CA ASP A 60 21.34 7.85 -7.34
C ASP A 60 20.25 8.81 -7.80
N ARG A 61 19.00 8.52 -7.42
CA ARG A 61 17.83 9.34 -7.78
C ARG A 61 16.77 9.46 -6.70
N THR A 62 17.09 9.05 -5.48
CA THR A 62 16.18 9.17 -4.35
C THR A 62 16.47 10.47 -3.61
N VAL A 63 15.61 11.47 -3.83
CA VAL A 63 15.61 12.74 -3.10
C VAL A 63 15.16 12.51 -1.67
N HIS A 64 15.82 13.13 -0.69
CA HIS A 64 15.54 12.89 0.72
C HIS A 64 15.82 14.10 1.63
N LYS A 65 15.34 13.99 2.87
CA LYS A 65 15.67 14.84 4.02
C LYS A 65 16.07 13.93 5.17
N GLY A 66 17.37 13.68 5.34
CA GLY A 66 17.89 12.64 6.23
C GLY A 66 17.13 11.31 6.05
N ASP A 67 16.61 10.77 7.15
CA ASP A 67 15.68 9.65 7.23
C ASP A 67 14.21 10.07 7.47
N LEU A 68 13.90 11.36 7.42
CA LEU A 68 12.60 11.96 7.74
C LEU A 68 11.84 12.52 6.53
N THR A 69 12.21 12.10 5.32
CA THR A 69 11.64 12.61 4.05
C THR A 69 10.11 12.64 4.02
N GLY A 70 9.46 11.58 4.53
CA GLY A 70 7.99 11.53 4.58
C GLY A 70 7.39 12.57 5.54
N ILE A 71 8.02 12.79 6.69
CA ILE A 71 7.60 13.80 7.67
C ILE A 71 7.74 15.20 7.06
N GLU A 72 8.89 15.49 6.43
CA GLU A 72 9.12 16.78 5.77
C GLU A 72 8.01 17.08 4.75
N ILE A 73 7.73 16.13 3.84
CA ILE A 73 6.71 16.32 2.80
C ILE A 73 5.32 16.51 3.41
N ILE A 74 4.90 15.65 4.35
CA ILE A 74 3.57 15.75 4.96
C ILE A 74 3.42 17.04 5.76
N SER A 75 4.42 17.43 6.56
CA SER A 75 4.36 18.66 7.35
C SER A 75 4.24 19.89 6.46
N ARG A 76 5.06 20.00 5.40
CA ARG A 76 4.99 21.15 4.49
C ARG A 76 3.67 21.17 3.71
N LEU A 77 3.20 20.03 3.20
CA LEU A 77 1.91 19.96 2.49
C LEU A 77 0.71 20.24 3.42
N ALA A 78 0.74 19.79 4.67
CA ALA A 78 -0.31 20.09 5.65
C ALA A 78 -0.38 21.59 5.96
N GLU A 79 0.76 22.27 6.15
CA GLU A 79 0.79 23.73 6.29
C GLU A 79 0.21 24.47 5.07
N GLN A 80 0.46 23.94 3.87
CA GLN A 80 -0.13 24.45 2.64
C GLN A 80 -1.65 24.27 2.64
N VAL A 81 -2.15 23.16 3.14
CA VAL A 81 -3.57 22.93 3.30
C VAL A 81 -4.11 23.96 4.30
N PHE A 82 -3.67 23.95 5.57
CA PHE A 82 -4.19 24.78 6.67
C PHE A 82 -4.21 26.30 6.41
N ARG A 83 -3.34 26.82 5.54
CA ARG A 83 -3.33 28.26 5.20
C ARG A 83 -4.41 28.67 4.18
N ARG A 84 -5.12 27.73 3.58
CA ARG A 84 -6.13 27.97 2.54
C ARG A 84 -7.54 27.88 3.15
N ASP A 85 -8.49 28.55 2.50
CA ASP A 85 -9.90 28.47 2.83
C ASP A 85 -10.50 27.18 2.25
N ILE A 86 -10.17 26.05 2.87
CA ILE A 86 -10.68 24.71 2.54
C ILE A 86 -11.33 24.16 3.80
N GLU A 87 -12.49 23.54 3.66
CA GLU A 87 -13.15 22.87 4.77
C GLU A 87 -12.42 21.56 5.12
N TYR A 88 -12.12 21.36 6.40
CA TYR A 88 -11.45 20.16 6.91
C TYR A 88 -12.37 19.39 7.83
N LEU A 89 -12.55 18.11 7.52
CA LEU A 89 -13.29 17.17 8.34
C LEU A 89 -12.29 16.18 8.96
N GLU A 90 -11.60 16.62 10.02
CA GLU A 90 -10.73 15.74 10.81
C GLU A 90 -11.56 14.72 11.59
N GLU A 91 -11.03 13.52 11.79
CA GLU A 91 -11.73 12.42 12.49
C GLU A 91 -13.09 12.05 11.86
N HIS A 92 -13.21 12.21 10.55
CA HIS A 92 -14.34 11.72 9.76
C HIS A 92 -13.92 10.51 8.93
N ARG A 93 -14.61 9.39 9.13
CA ARG A 93 -14.36 8.14 8.40
C ARG A 93 -15.34 8.00 7.24
N ALA A 94 -14.84 7.80 6.02
CA ALA A 94 -15.70 7.42 4.90
C ALA A 94 -16.26 5.99 5.09
N LEU A 95 -17.58 5.84 4.97
CA LEU A 95 -18.29 4.57 5.09
C LEU A 95 -18.54 3.93 3.73
N GLU A 96 -19.06 4.69 2.78
CA GLU A 96 -19.32 4.28 1.39
C GLU A 96 -19.32 5.49 0.44
N LEU A 97 -19.01 5.23 -0.84
CA LEU A 97 -19.19 6.20 -1.92
C LEU A 97 -20.67 6.30 -2.31
N LEU A 98 -21.12 7.50 -2.62
CA LEU A 98 -22.52 7.77 -2.97
C LEU A 98 -22.71 7.91 -4.48
N TRP A 99 -23.71 7.21 -5.00
CA TRP A 99 -24.16 7.33 -6.38
C TRP A 99 -25.20 8.44 -6.52
N ASP A 100 -25.28 9.03 -7.71
CA ASP A 100 -26.43 9.84 -8.08
C ASP A 100 -27.70 8.98 -8.24
N LYS A 101 -28.88 9.62 -8.27
CA LYS A 101 -30.17 8.91 -8.41
C LYS A 101 -30.26 8.01 -9.64
N SER A 102 -29.53 8.33 -10.72
CA SER A 102 -29.53 7.52 -11.95
C SER A 102 -28.49 6.40 -11.98
N ARG A 103 -27.64 6.31 -10.94
CA ARG A 103 -26.49 5.39 -10.85
C ARG A 103 -25.55 5.47 -12.05
N THR A 104 -25.32 6.67 -12.54
CA THR A 104 -24.40 6.96 -13.65
C THR A 104 -23.08 7.52 -13.16
N ARG A 105 -23.03 8.15 -11.99
CA ARG A 105 -21.80 8.75 -11.44
C ARG A 105 -21.73 8.77 -9.93
N ILE A 106 -20.52 8.83 -9.40
CA ILE A 106 -20.24 9.08 -7.99
C ILE A 106 -20.38 10.58 -7.71
N VAL A 107 -21.06 10.91 -6.62
CA VAL A 107 -21.39 12.29 -6.21
C VAL A 107 -20.98 12.58 -4.77
N GLY A 108 -20.08 11.81 -4.18
CA GLY A 108 -19.63 12.05 -2.82
C GLY A 108 -19.42 10.78 -2.00
N ALA A 109 -19.54 10.93 -0.68
CA ALA A 109 -19.44 9.84 0.27
C ALA A 109 -20.33 10.07 1.50
N LEU A 110 -20.78 8.98 2.12
CA LEU A 110 -21.31 9.01 3.47
C LEU A 110 -20.14 8.87 4.45
N LEU A 111 -20.06 9.78 5.41
CA LEU A 111 -19.04 9.82 6.44
C LEU A 111 -19.66 9.53 7.81
N LEU A 112 -18.85 8.95 8.70
CA LEU A 112 -19.09 8.88 10.13
C LEU A 112 -18.18 9.92 10.80
N ASP A 113 -18.79 10.90 11.46
CA ASP A 113 -18.07 11.76 12.40
C ASP A 113 -17.75 10.93 13.64
N MET A 114 -16.46 10.64 13.87
CA MET A 114 -16.04 9.82 14.98
C MET A 114 -16.24 10.51 16.33
N GLY A 115 -16.15 11.84 16.38
CA GLY A 115 -16.28 12.62 17.62
C GLY A 115 -17.72 12.67 18.14
N THR A 116 -18.71 12.69 17.26
CA THR A 116 -20.13 12.72 17.64
C THR A 116 -20.85 11.39 17.47
N GLY A 117 -20.32 10.48 16.63
CA GLY A 117 -20.99 9.24 16.24
C GLY A 117 -22.18 9.43 15.29
N THR A 118 -22.25 10.60 14.64
CA THR A 118 -23.30 10.97 13.67
C THR A 118 -22.84 10.84 12.22
N TYR A 119 -23.79 10.85 11.29
CA TYR A 119 -23.50 10.71 9.87
C TYR A 119 -23.47 12.05 9.16
N VAL A 120 -22.48 12.23 8.28
CA VAL A 120 -22.30 13.43 7.46
C VAL A 120 -22.30 13.03 5.98
N ILE A 121 -23.04 13.75 5.15
CA ILE A 121 -23.01 13.55 3.70
C ILE A 121 -22.04 14.56 3.09
N ALA A 122 -20.92 14.08 2.57
CA ALA A 122 -20.01 14.89 1.77
C ALA A 122 -20.47 14.84 0.31
N HIS A 123 -21.34 15.77 -0.08
CA HIS A 123 -21.92 15.85 -1.43
C HIS A 123 -21.05 16.70 -2.37
N ALA A 124 -20.59 16.12 -3.48
CA ALA A 124 -19.61 16.72 -4.36
C ALA A 124 -19.89 16.44 -5.85
N ARG A 125 -19.33 17.29 -6.73
CA ARG A 125 -19.39 17.08 -8.19
C ARG A 125 -18.39 16.03 -8.67
N THR A 126 -17.28 15.90 -7.95
CA THR A 126 -16.18 14.98 -8.20
C THR A 126 -15.57 14.58 -6.86
N THR A 127 -15.16 13.33 -6.73
CA THR A 127 -14.60 12.75 -5.50
C THR A 127 -13.26 12.09 -5.81
N VAL A 128 -12.25 12.30 -4.96
CA VAL A 128 -10.98 11.59 -5.05
C VAL A 128 -10.74 10.74 -3.81
N VAL A 129 -10.27 9.51 -4.00
CA VAL A 129 -9.87 8.59 -2.94
C VAL A 129 -8.34 8.56 -2.83
N CYS A 130 -7.83 8.96 -1.66
CA CYS A 130 -6.40 9.02 -1.31
C CYS A 130 -6.16 8.59 0.15
N THR A 131 -6.90 7.60 0.63
CA THR A 131 -6.85 7.07 2.00
C THR A 131 -5.57 6.28 2.31
N GLY A 132 -4.84 5.83 1.29
CA GLY A 132 -3.74 4.88 1.35
C GLY A 132 -4.21 3.45 1.61
N GLY A 133 -3.47 2.49 1.05
CA GLY A 133 -3.77 1.06 1.24
C GLY A 133 -3.36 0.57 2.62
N GLY A 134 -2.07 0.29 2.81
CA GLY A 134 -1.53 -0.19 4.09
C GLY A 134 -2.02 -1.61 4.44
N PRO A 135 -1.27 -2.66 4.09
CA PRO A 135 -1.71 -4.05 4.24
C PRO A 135 -1.66 -4.57 5.69
N THR A 136 -2.50 -4.04 6.57
CA THR A 136 -2.60 -4.41 8.00
C THR A 136 -3.39 -5.71 8.25
N MET A 137 -3.86 -6.35 7.16
CA MET A 137 -4.52 -7.66 7.20
C MET A 137 -3.57 -8.84 7.36
N TYR A 138 -2.26 -8.60 7.46
CA TYR A 138 -1.25 -9.63 7.70
C TYR A 138 -0.82 -9.66 9.17
N LYS A 139 -0.21 -10.77 9.60
CA LYS A 139 0.32 -10.94 10.96
C LYS A 139 1.37 -9.88 11.32
N LEU A 140 2.31 -9.62 10.42
CA LEU A 140 3.32 -8.59 10.55
C LEU A 140 3.14 -7.57 9.44
N PHE A 141 2.99 -6.30 9.81
CA PHE A 141 2.80 -5.20 8.87
C PHE A 141 3.50 -3.93 9.38
N ALA A 142 3.88 -3.07 8.44
CA ALA A 142 4.60 -1.83 8.67
C ALA A 142 3.74 -0.54 8.71
N PRO A 143 2.59 -0.45 8.00
CA PRO A 143 1.73 0.73 8.04
C PRO A 143 1.22 1.06 9.45
N SER A 144 0.77 2.31 9.66
CA SER A 144 0.07 2.71 10.89
C SER A 144 -1.11 1.77 11.18
N LEU A 145 -1.44 1.61 12.46
CA LEU A 145 -2.57 0.81 12.93
C LEU A 145 -3.92 1.34 12.41
N ASP A 146 -4.00 2.61 12.05
CA ASP A 146 -5.21 3.25 11.51
C ASP A 146 -5.50 2.87 10.06
N LYS A 147 -4.57 2.19 9.37
CA LYS A 147 -4.76 1.75 8.00
C LYS A 147 -5.59 0.48 7.96
N ALA A 148 -6.68 0.50 7.19
CA ALA A 148 -7.52 -0.66 6.95
C ALA A 148 -7.87 -0.87 5.45
N ALA A 149 -7.05 -0.31 4.55
CA ALA A 149 -7.27 -0.32 3.10
C ALA A 149 -8.68 0.21 2.71
N ASP A 150 -9.10 1.28 3.38
CA ASP A 150 -10.46 1.82 3.31
C ASP A 150 -10.83 2.20 1.87
N GLY A 151 -9.99 3.00 1.19
CA GLY A 151 -10.25 3.46 -0.17
C GLY A 151 -10.35 2.36 -1.19
N ILE A 152 -9.42 1.40 -1.16
CA ILE A 152 -9.47 0.19 -2.00
C ILE A 152 -10.81 -0.54 -1.80
N SER A 153 -11.24 -0.69 -0.56
CA SER A 153 -12.50 -1.37 -0.21
C SER A 153 -13.74 -0.57 -0.64
N LEU A 154 -13.76 0.74 -0.42
CA LEU A 154 -14.82 1.66 -0.84
C LEU A 154 -15.03 1.62 -2.36
N MET A 155 -13.94 1.74 -3.12
CA MET A 155 -13.98 1.71 -4.58
C MET A 155 -14.42 0.32 -5.09
N TYR A 156 -13.90 -0.75 -4.50
CA TYR A 156 -14.31 -2.12 -4.83
C TYR A 156 -15.81 -2.35 -4.59
N ARG A 157 -16.37 -1.88 -3.46
CA ARG A 157 -17.82 -2.00 -3.17
C ARG A 157 -18.67 -1.11 -4.06
N ALA A 158 -18.17 0.07 -4.43
CA ALA A 158 -18.82 0.91 -5.43
C ALA A 158 -18.84 0.28 -6.83
N GLY A 159 -18.00 -0.74 -7.08
CA GLY A 159 -17.93 -1.46 -8.35
C GLY A 159 -16.88 -0.89 -9.30
N ALA A 160 -15.91 -0.12 -8.79
CA ALA A 160 -14.76 0.30 -9.56
C ALA A 160 -13.94 -0.92 -10.01
N GLU A 161 -13.31 -0.81 -11.17
CA GLU A 161 -12.39 -1.82 -11.65
C GLU A 161 -11.09 -1.80 -10.85
N MET A 162 -10.72 -2.94 -10.27
CA MET A 162 -9.48 -3.12 -9.51
C MET A 162 -8.43 -3.77 -10.40
N VAL A 163 -7.15 -3.45 -10.23
CA VAL A 163 -6.05 -4.03 -11.02
C VAL A 163 -4.98 -4.67 -10.14
N ASP A 164 -4.50 -5.85 -10.55
CA ASP A 164 -3.36 -6.58 -10.00
C ASP A 164 -3.39 -6.73 -8.46
N MET A 165 -4.56 -6.98 -7.88
CA MET A 165 -4.75 -7.05 -6.41
C MET A 165 -3.88 -8.10 -5.72
N GLU A 166 -3.41 -9.13 -6.44
CA GLU A 166 -2.48 -10.13 -5.93
C GLU A 166 -1.08 -9.57 -5.63
N MET A 167 -0.75 -8.39 -6.15
CA MET A 167 0.55 -7.76 -6.04
C MET A 167 0.63 -6.93 -4.74
N VAL A 168 0.98 -7.61 -3.65
CA VAL A 168 1.23 -7.00 -2.33
C VAL A 168 2.69 -7.15 -1.96
N GLN A 169 3.38 -6.04 -1.69
CA GLN A 169 4.80 -6.05 -1.35
C GLN A 169 5.02 -6.23 0.15
N PHE A 170 5.99 -7.09 0.45
CA PHE A 170 6.52 -7.30 1.79
C PHE A 170 7.93 -6.70 1.87
N HIS A 171 8.17 -5.87 2.89
CA HIS A 171 9.50 -5.36 3.20
C HIS A 171 10.28 -6.43 3.97
N PRO A 172 11.56 -6.71 3.64
CA PRO A 172 12.29 -7.85 4.22
C PRO A 172 12.72 -7.65 5.69
N THR A 173 12.85 -6.40 6.13
CA THR A 173 13.51 -6.05 7.39
C THR A 173 12.58 -5.27 8.33
N GLY A 174 11.40 -5.81 8.62
CA GLY A 174 10.55 -5.31 9.71
C GLY A 174 11.03 -5.87 11.06
N LEU A 175 11.26 -5.00 12.05
CA LEU A 175 11.70 -5.39 13.39
C LEU A 175 10.73 -6.41 14.00
N ILE A 176 11.26 -7.39 14.71
CA ILE A 176 10.45 -8.18 15.64
C ILE A 176 10.66 -7.61 17.02
N VAL A 177 9.57 -7.22 17.69
CA VAL A 177 9.58 -6.76 19.07
C VAL A 177 8.58 -7.63 19.83
N PRO A 178 9.04 -8.70 20.51
CA PRO A 178 8.15 -9.67 21.15
C PRO A 178 7.13 -9.00 22.07
N GLY A 179 5.84 -9.34 21.88
CA GLY A 179 4.74 -8.80 22.69
C GLY A 179 4.35 -7.34 22.38
N SER A 180 4.93 -6.72 21.34
CA SER A 180 4.65 -5.32 20.97
C SER A 180 4.03 -5.19 19.59
N SER A 181 3.10 -4.25 19.44
CA SER A 181 2.55 -3.79 18.16
C SER A 181 3.59 -3.07 17.29
N ALA A 182 4.77 -2.76 17.84
CA ALA A 182 5.90 -2.24 17.09
C ALA A 182 6.56 -3.29 16.18
N SER A 183 6.21 -4.59 16.32
CA SER A 183 6.63 -5.62 15.38
C SER A 183 6.16 -5.26 13.96
N GLY A 184 7.08 -5.30 12.99
CA GLY A 184 6.88 -4.80 11.63
C GLY A 184 7.44 -3.39 11.39
N THR A 185 7.89 -2.68 12.43
CA THR A 185 8.57 -1.39 12.29
C THR A 185 9.78 -1.52 11.37
N LEU A 186 9.84 -0.70 10.31
CA LEU A 186 10.83 -0.87 9.26
C LEU A 186 12.23 -0.42 9.69
N LEU A 187 13.21 -1.29 9.42
CA LEU A 187 14.59 -0.91 9.20
C LEU A 187 14.78 -0.63 7.71
N GLU A 188 15.28 0.55 7.36
CA GLU A 188 15.37 1.00 5.97
C GLU A 188 16.25 0.06 5.13
N GLU A 189 15.87 -0.08 3.87
CA GLU A 189 16.63 -0.79 2.83
C GLU A 189 18.07 -0.27 2.65
N GLY A 190 18.33 0.99 3.00
CA GLY A 190 19.67 1.57 2.99
C GLY A 190 20.70 0.76 3.78
N LEU A 191 20.30 0.07 4.87
CA LEU A 191 21.21 -0.78 5.64
C LEU A 191 21.79 -1.93 4.80
N ARG A 192 20.94 -2.62 4.04
CA ARG A 192 21.38 -3.71 3.14
C ARG A 192 22.20 -3.16 1.98
N GLY A 193 21.79 -2.02 1.42
CA GLY A 193 22.55 -1.34 0.37
C GLY A 193 23.97 -0.97 0.80
N ALA A 194 24.11 -0.51 2.05
CA ALA A 194 25.37 -0.12 2.66
C ALA A 194 26.26 -1.30 3.05
N GLY A 195 25.70 -2.48 3.31
CA GLY A 195 26.49 -3.70 3.57
C GLY A 195 26.03 -4.58 4.73
N ALA A 196 24.85 -4.34 5.32
CA ALA A 196 24.31 -5.23 6.34
C ALA A 196 24.07 -6.64 5.78
N HIS A 197 24.34 -7.66 6.59
CA HIS A 197 24.18 -9.07 6.23
C HIS A 197 22.94 -9.68 6.85
N LEU A 198 22.38 -10.72 6.20
CA LEU A 198 21.25 -11.47 6.75
C LEU A 198 21.66 -12.88 7.16
N TYR A 199 21.28 -13.28 8.37
CA TYR A 199 21.60 -14.59 8.97
C TYR A 199 20.35 -15.32 9.44
N ASN A 200 20.32 -16.64 9.29
CA ASN A 200 19.28 -17.47 9.91
C ASN A 200 19.67 -17.79 11.38
N ALA A 201 18.82 -18.53 12.10
CA ALA A 201 19.09 -18.88 13.51
C ALA A 201 20.28 -19.84 13.69
N LEU A 202 20.70 -20.52 12.62
CA LEU A 202 21.90 -21.37 12.60
C LEU A 202 23.20 -20.58 12.36
N GLY A 203 23.10 -19.26 12.15
CA GLY A 203 24.25 -18.40 11.85
C GLY A 203 24.70 -18.45 10.39
N GLU A 204 23.94 -19.06 9.49
CA GLU A 204 24.24 -19.08 8.06
C GLU A 204 23.86 -17.75 7.40
N ARG A 205 24.75 -17.19 6.58
CA ARG A 205 24.43 -16.04 5.71
C ARG A 205 23.61 -16.51 4.51
N PHE A 206 22.33 -16.78 4.74
CA PHE A 206 21.49 -17.53 3.79
C PHE A 206 21.33 -16.87 2.42
N MET A 207 21.49 -15.54 2.30
CA MET A 207 21.39 -14.87 1.00
C MET A 207 22.47 -15.30 0.00
N GLU A 208 23.60 -15.85 0.46
CA GLU A 208 24.60 -16.46 -0.42
C GLU A 208 24.07 -17.68 -1.18
N ARG A 209 23.09 -18.39 -0.60
CA ARG A 209 22.40 -19.53 -1.23
C ARG A 209 21.31 -19.08 -2.19
N TYR A 210 20.53 -18.05 -1.83
CA TYR A 210 19.36 -17.64 -2.60
C TYR A 210 19.64 -16.65 -3.74
N ALA A 211 20.68 -15.81 -3.59
CA ALA A 211 21.06 -14.81 -4.58
C ALA A 211 22.59 -14.63 -4.59
N PRO A 212 23.37 -15.64 -5.02
CA PRO A 212 24.83 -15.65 -4.87
C PRO A 212 25.55 -14.42 -5.43
N GLU A 213 25.04 -13.87 -6.55
CA GLU A 213 25.62 -12.72 -7.25
C GLU A 213 25.43 -11.39 -6.50
N VAL A 214 24.23 -11.14 -5.98
CA VAL A 214 23.84 -9.83 -5.41
C VAL A 214 23.59 -9.86 -3.91
N LYS A 215 23.38 -11.04 -3.31
CA LYS A 215 23.13 -11.30 -1.89
C LYS A 215 22.05 -10.36 -1.32
N GLU A 216 22.33 -9.60 -0.26
CA GLU A 216 21.38 -8.68 0.38
C GLU A 216 20.95 -7.48 -0.50
N ARG A 217 21.65 -7.25 -1.62
CA ARG A 217 21.28 -6.26 -2.66
C ARG A 217 20.26 -6.79 -3.67
N ALA A 218 19.81 -8.04 -3.52
CA ALA A 218 18.67 -8.54 -4.29
C ALA A 218 17.41 -7.68 -4.07
N THR A 219 16.44 -7.82 -4.97
CA THR A 219 15.16 -7.11 -4.89
C THR A 219 14.38 -7.51 -3.63
N ARG A 220 13.49 -6.63 -3.17
CA ARG A 220 12.70 -6.82 -1.93
C ARG A 220 11.96 -8.15 -1.90
N ASP A 221 11.33 -8.52 -3.02
CA ASP A 221 10.58 -9.77 -3.15
C ASP A 221 11.47 -11.01 -2.98
N VAL A 222 12.70 -10.99 -3.50
CA VAL A 222 13.67 -12.08 -3.34
C VAL A 222 14.09 -12.19 -1.88
N VAL A 223 14.52 -11.09 -1.24
CA VAL A 223 14.99 -11.12 0.15
C VAL A 223 13.86 -11.50 1.12
N SER A 224 12.66 -10.96 0.92
CA SER A 224 11.48 -11.29 1.73
C SER A 224 11.10 -12.76 1.59
N ARG A 225 11.07 -13.29 0.36
CA ARG A 225 10.81 -14.71 0.10
C ARG A 225 11.86 -15.61 0.73
N SER A 226 13.14 -15.31 0.55
CA SER A 226 14.24 -16.09 1.13
C SER A 226 14.17 -16.13 2.66
N SER A 227 13.92 -14.98 3.30
CA SER A 227 13.78 -14.91 4.76
C SER A 227 12.58 -15.75 5.23
N PHE A 228 11.45 -15.66 4.54
CA PHE A 228 10.26 -16.46 4.85
C PHE A 228 10.50 -17.97 4.66
N MET A 229 11.22 -18.37 3.61
CA MET A 229 11.60 -19.78 3.40
C MET A 229 12.50 -20.32 4.50
N GLU A 230 13.44 -19.52 5.02
CA GLU A 230 14.27 -19.91 6.17
C GLU A 230 13.40 -20.14 7.42
N ILE A 231 12.47 -19.23 7.70
CA ILE A 231 11.55 -19.31 8.84
C ILE A 231 10.70 -20.59 8.74
N MET A 232 10.05 -20.81 7.59
CA MET A 232 9.18 -21.97 7.37
C MET A 232 9.92 -23.30 7.36
N ALA A 233 11.21 -23.31 7.02
CA ALA A 233 12.03 -24.50 7.06
C ALA A 233 12.66 -24.77 8.44
N GLY A 234 12.17 -24.11 9.50
CA GLY A 234 12.64 -24.31 10.87
C GLY A 234 14.00 -23.70 11.18
N ARG A 235 14.53 -22.84 10.30
CA ARG A 235 15.80 -22.12 10.50
C ARG A 235 15.59 -20.67 10.95
N GLY A 236 14.35 -20.28 11.22
CA GLY A 236 14.02 -18.98 11.80
C GLY A 236 14.40 -18.89 13.28
N THR A 237 14.43 -17.67 13.78
CA THR A 237 14.55 -17.37 15.21
C THR A 237 13.30 -17.84 15.98
N PRO A 238 13.38 -17.98 17.31
CA PRO A 238 12.23 -18.39 18.13
C PRO A 238 10.98 -17.51 17.98
N ASN A 239 11.15 -16.23 17.63
CA ASN A 239 10.01 -15.30 17.44
C ASN A 239 9.51 -15.23 15.98
N GLY A 240 9.97 -16.12 15.10
CA GLY A 240 9.50 -16.20 13.71
C GLY A 240 10.17 -15.20 12.77
N GLY A 241 11.47 -15.01 12.93
CA GLY A 241 12.30 -14.07 12.19
C GLY A 241 13.61 -14.65 11.65
N VAL A 242 14.44 -13.74 11.17
CA VAL A 242 15.86 -13.91 10.84
C VAL A 242 16.64 -12.75 11.47
N TYR A 243 17.96 -12.76 11.38
CA TYR A 243 18.79 -11.67 11.87
C TYR A 243 19.30 -10.78 10.74
N ILE A 244 19.27 -9.46 10.96
CA ILE A 244 20.09 -8.52 10.21
C ILE A 244 21.29 -8.08 11.07
N ASP A 245 22.47 -8.06 10.47
CA ASP A 245 23.73 -7.69 11.11
C ASP A 245 24.31 -6.46 10.42
N ALA A 246 24.10 -5.27 10.99
CA ALA A 246 24.71 -4.05 10.52
C ALA A 246 26.09 -3.80 11.15
N SER A 247 26.42 -4.49 12.25
CA SER A 247 27.68 -4.32 12.99
C SER A 247 28.92 -4.66 12.15
N VAL A 248 28.74 -5.52 11.12
CA VAL A 248 29.77 -5.86 10.12
C VAL A 248 30.32 -4.65 9.37
N MET A 249 29.58 -3.54 9.31
CA MET A 249 30.04 -2.29 8.68
C MET A 249 30.86 -1.40 9.61
N GLY A 250 30.99 -1.75 10.89
CA GLY A 250 31.63 -0.95 11.93
C GLY A 250 30.62 -0.10 12.72
N PRO A 251 30.57 -0.22 14.06
CA PRO A 251 29.57 0.48 14.88
C PRO A 251 29.56 2.00 14.71
N ASP A 252 30.73 2.63 14.56
CA ASP A 252 30.82 4.09 14.38
C ASP A 252 30.25 4.54 13.03
N PHE A 253 30.45 3.75 11.98
CA PHE A 253 29.84 4.00 10.68
C PHE A 253 28.31 3.87 10.78
N VAL A 254 27.81 2.83 11.44
CA VAL A 254 26.36 2.63 11.60
C VAL A 254 25.71 3.79 12.37
N ARG A 255 26.30 4.20 13.50
CA ARG A 255 25.79 5.33 14.31
C ARG A 255 25.80 6.65 13.55
N LYS A 256 26.83 6.89 12.73
CA LYS A 256 26.94 8.12 11.95
C LYS A 256 26.01 8.14 10.74
N SER A 257 25.89 7.01 10.04
CA SER A 257 25.15 6.91 8.78
C SER A 257 23.65 6.65 8.96
N PHE A 258 23.25 6.04 10.07
CA PHE A 258 21.87 5.63 10.35
C PHE A 258 21.40 6.01 11.77
N PRO A 259 21.59 7.28 12.22
CA PRO A 259 21.33 7.67 13.60
C PRO A 259 19.89 7.39 14.07
N GLY A 260 18.88 7.74 13.26
CA GLY A 260 17.48 7.51 13.63
C GLY A 260 17.08 6.04 13.67
N MET A 261 17.73 5.15 12.90
CA MET A 261 17.51 3.70 13.04
C MET A 261 18.19 3.13 14.29
N VAL A 262 19.37 3.65 14.65
CA VAL A 262 20.04 3.27 15.90
C VAL A 262 19.20 3.67 17.10
N GLU A 263 18.69 4.92 17.13
CA GLU A 263 17.79 5.38 18.19
C GLU A 263 16.50 4.53 18.25
N ARG A 264 15.86 4.31 17.10
CA ARG A 264 14.64 3.49 17.04
C ARG A 264 14.87 2.06 17.51
N CYS A 265 15.98 1.42 17.14
CA CYS A 265 16.33 0.10 17.65
C CYS A 265 16.54 0.12 19.16
N LYS A 266 17.23 1.15 19.67
CA LYS A 266 17.50 1.34 21.10
C LYS A 266 16.21 1.48 21.91
N ASP A 267 15.20 2.18 21.40
CA ASP A 267 13.88 2.31 22.04
C ASP A 267 13.20 0.96 22.30
N TRP A 268 13.53 -0.05 21.49
CA TRP A 268 13.03 -1.42 21.63
C TRP A 268 14.06 -2.40 22.22
N GLY A 269 15.15 -1.89 22.78
CA GLY A 269 16.18 -2.69 23.45
C GLY A 269 17.20 -3.36 22.53
N TYR A 270 17.26 -2.98 21.24
CA TYR A 270 18.25 -3.48 20.29
C TYR A 270 19.45 -2.53 20.15
N ASP A 271 20.66 -3.09 20.04
CA ASP A 271 21.85 -2.35 19.59
C ASP A 271 22.14 -2.67 18.13
N LEU A 272 21.58 -1.87 17.22
CA LEU A 272 21.78 -2.02 15.77
C LEU A 272 23.24 -1.89 15.35
N ALA A 273 24.03 -1.08 16.06
CA ALA A 273 25.41 -0.79 15.68
C ALA A 273 26.38 -1.87 16.17
N GLY A 274 26.11 -2.47 17.33
CA GLY A 274 26.99 -3.45 17.97
C GLY A 274 26.55 -4.91 17.88
N SER A 275 25.31 -5.20 17.44
CA SER A 275 24.78 -6.56 17.48
C SER A 275 23.79 -6.87 16.35
N ARG A 276 23.41 -8.15 16.26
CA ARG A 276 22.36 -8.62 15.37
C ARG A 276 20.99 -8.21 15.88
N VAL A 277 20.14 -7.77 14.95
CA VAL A 277 18.76 -7.37 15.23
C VAL A 277 17.80 -8.34 14.56
N GLU A 278 16.75 -8.73 15.29
CA GLU A 278 15.76 -9.66 14.78
C GLU A 278 14.77 -8.94 13.85
N VAL A 279 14.58 -9.50 12.67
CA VAL A 279 13.69 -8.96 11.63
C VAL A 279 12.88 -10.06 10.95
N SER A 280 11.75 -9.70 10.37
CA SER A 280 10.95 -10.59 9.53
C SER A 280 10.45 -9.81 8.31
N PRO A 281 10.13 -10.50 7.21
CA PRO A 281 9.27 -9.93 6.19
C PRO A 281 8.01 -9.31 6.81
N THR A 282 7.47 -8.26 6.20
CA THR A 282 6.39 -7.49 6.80
C THR A 282 5.54 -6.85 5.70
N GLY A 283 4.21 -6.98 5.78
CA GLY A 283 3.28 -6.36 4.83
C GLY A 283 3.52 -4.85 4.76
N HIS A 284 3.75 -4.31 3.56
CA HIS A 284 4.27 -2.95 3.43
C HIS A 284 3.49 -2.05 2.46
N PHE A 285 3.14 -2.54 1.27
CA PHE A 285 2.57 -1.69 0.22
C PHE A 285 1.69 -2.50 -0.73
N PHE A 286 0.56 -1.93 -1.15
CA PHE A 286 -0.26 -2.46 -2.25
C PHE A 286 0.18 -1.91 -3.60
N MET A 287 0.62 -2.78 -4.52
CA MET A 287 0.84 -2.37 -5.92
C MET A 287 -0.44 -2.46 -6.75
N GLY A 288 -1.33 -3.39 -6.37
CA GLY A 288 -2.69 -3.42 -6.87
C GLY A 288 -3.58 -2.38 -6.18
N GLY A 289 -4.66 -1.99 -6.83
CA GLY A 289 -5.58 -0.95 -6.34
C GLY A 289 -6.63 -0.64 -7.39
N ALA A 290 -7.34 0.47 -7.26
CA ALA A 290 -8.27 0.92 -8.30
C ALA A 290 -7.50 1.18 -9.61
N GLN A 291 -8.04 0.69 -10.71
CA GLN A 291 -7.55 1.07 -12.02
C GLN A 291 -7.82 2.55 -12.20
N ILE A 292 -6.79 3.29 -12.59
CA ILE A 292 -6.92 4.68 -13.02
C ILE A 292 -6.44 4.83 -14.46
N ASP A 293 -6.77 5.94 -15.11
CA ASP A 293 -6.11 6.42 -16.33
C ASP A 293 -4.93 7.35 -15.99
N THR A 294 -4.33 7.99 -17.00
CA THR A 294 -3.20 8.92 -16.83
C THR A 294 -3.57 10.27 -16.22
N LEU A 295 -4.86 10.54 -16.03
CA LEU A 295 -5.42 11.72 -15.38
C LEU A 295 -6.04 11.39 -14.00
N CYS A 296 -5.78 10.17 -13.50
CA CYS A 296 -6.32 9.65 -12.24
C CYS A 296 -7.83 9.36 -12.24
N HIS A 297 -8.50 9.33 -13.39
CA HIS A 297 -9.89 8.87 -13.47
C HIS A 297 -9.98 7.36 -13.22
N THR A 298 -10.95 6.94 -12.43
CA THR A 298 -11.39 5.53 -12.40
C THR A 298 -12.34 5.25 -13.56
N ASP A 299 -12.82 4.01 -13.68
CA ASP A 299 -13.89 3.66 -14.64
C ASP A 299 -15.28 4.15 -14.21
N LEU A 300 -15.43 4.73 -13.01
CA LEU A 300 -16.68 5.32 -12.54
C LEU A 300 -16.65 6.84 -12.72
N ASP A 301 -17.65 7.39 -13.42
CA ASP A 301 -17.72 8.84 -13.65
C ASP A 301 -17.79 9.61 -12.31
N GLY A 302 -17.05 10.71 -12.23
CA GLY A 302 -16.94 11.55 -11.02
C GLY A 302 -16.00 11.01 -9.95
N LEU A 303 -15.38 9.84 -10.14
CA LEU A 303 -14.46 9.23 -9.17
C LEU A 303 -13.02 9.19 -9.68
N TYR A 304 -12.12 9.67 -8.83
CA TYR A 304 -10.67 9.68 -9.03
C TYR A 304 -10.00 8.86 -7.92
N ALA A 305 -8.80 8.35 -8.19
CA ALA A 305 -7.96 7.73 -7.17
C ALA A 305 -6.49 8.09 -7.38
N ALA A 306 -5.73 8.18 -6.28
CA ALA A 306 -4.31 8.45 -6.34
C ALA A 306 -3.55 7.85 -5.15
N GLY A 307 -2.23 7.72 -5.30
CA GLY A 307 -1.37 7.09 -4.30
C GLY A 307 -1.66 5.59 -4.19
N GLU A 308 -1.46 5.04 -3.00
CA GLU A 308 -1.51 3.58 -2.77
C GLU A 308 -2.93 2.98 -2.91
N ASP A 309 -3.98 3.78 -3.01
CA ASP A 309 -5.32 3.27 -3.35
C ASP A 309 -5.46 2.92 -4.84
N ALA A 310 -4.58 3.46 -5.68
CA ALA A 310 -4.57 3.22 -7.12
C ALA A 310 -3.53 2.15 -7.51
N GLY A 311 -3.86 1.35 -8.51
CA GLY A 311 -3.01 0.28 -9.03
C GLY A 311 -2.46 0.57 -10.43
N GLY A 312 -1.64 -0.35 -10.94
CA GLY A 312 -1.17 -0.35 -12.34
C GLY A 312 0.11 0.47 -12.60
N VAL A 313 0.57 1.28 -11.65
CA VAL A 313 1.80 2.10 -11.79
C VAL A 313 3.08 1.28 -11.56
N HIS A 314 3.01 0.34 -10.61
CA HIS A 314 4.19 -0.35 -10.07
C HIS A 314 4.43 -1.74 -10.67
N GLY A 315 3.43 -2.29 -11.37
CA GLY A 315 3.43 -3.68 -11.81
C GLY A 315 3.62 -4.65 -10.63
N ALA A 316 4.36 -5.74 -10.87
CA ALA A 316 4.49 -6.80 -9.88
C ALA A 316 5.44 -6.51 -8.70
N ASN A 317 6.22 -5.43 -8.76
CA ASN A 317 7.16 -5.07 -7.69
C ASN A 317 7.51 -3.58 -7.69
N ARG A 318 7.10 -2.87 -6.65
CA ARG A 318 7.44 -1.46 -6.47
C ARG A 318 8.92 -1.29 -6.11
N LEU A 319 9.60 -0.35 -6.76
CA LEU A 319 10.94 0.08 -6.35
C LEU A 319 10.88 0.94 -5.08
N GLY A 320 11.86 0.79 -4.19
CA GLY A 320 12.02 1.70 -3.06
C GLY A 320 12.14 3.17 -3.51
N GLY A 321 11.61 4.10 -2.72
CA GLY A 321 11.48 5.52 -3.06
C GLY A 321 10.25 5.87 -3.91
N ASN A 322 9.75 4.97 -4.77
CA ASN A 322 8.65 5.28 -5.68
C ASN A 322 7.28 5.45 -5.03
N GLY A 323 7.08 5.05 -3.76
CA GLY A 323 5.76 5.12 -3.11
C GLY A 323 5.37 6.55 -2.76
N ILE A 324 6.29 7.32 -2.18
CA ILE A 324 6.07 8.75 -1.92
C ILE A 324 5.99 9.53 -3.23
N ALA A 325 6.82 9.17 -4.21
CA ALA A 325 6.77 9.77 -5.55
C ALA A 325 5.39 9.53 -6.20
N ASP A 326 4.83 8.33 -6.08
CA ASP A 326 3.49 7.98 -6.56
C ASP A 326 2.42 8.86 -5.91
N SER A 327 2.37 8.91 -4.58
CA SER A 327 1.40 9.75 -3.86
C SER A 327 1.49 11.23 -4.25
N THR A 328 2.70 11.79 -4.35
CA THR A 328 2.89 13.22 -4.65
C THR A 328 2.64 13.56 -6.12
N VAL A 329 3.02 12.67 -7.05
CA VAL A 329 2.78 12.86 -8.48
C VAL A 329 1.31 12.70 -8.81
N TYR A 330 0.71 11.56 -8.47
CA TYR A 330 -0.68 11.31 -8.85
C TYR A 330 -1.67 12.11 -8.00
N GLY A 331 -1.30 12.51 -6.77
CA GLY A 331 -2.08 13.49 -6.02
C GLY A 331 -2.14 14.85 -6.73
N GLY A 332 -1.00 15.32 -7.27
CA GLY A 332 -0.96 16.53 -8.08
C GLY A 332 -1.75 16.42 -9.38
N VAL A 333 -1.59 15.30 -10.11
CA VAL A 333 -2.31 15.04 -11.36
C VAL A 333 -3.83 14.95 -11.13
N ALA A 334 -4.27 14.25 -10.08
CA ALA A 334 -5.69 14.17 -9.73
C ALA A 334 -6.26 15.57 -9.43
N GLY A 335 -5.55 16.37 -8.63
CA GLY A 335 -5.95 17.76 -8.33
C GLY A 335 -6.08 18.61 -9.59
N ASP A 336 -5.10 18.55 -10.49
CA ASP A 336 -5.12 19.28 -11.76
C ASP A 336 -6.27 18.79 -12.68
N SER A 337 -6.54 17.49 -12.75
CA SER A 337 -7.64 16.96 -13.57
C SER A 337 -9.00 17.38 -13.01
N MET A 338 -9.24 17.15 -11.72
CA MET A 338 -10.52 17.50 -11.07
C MET A 338 -10.86 18.99 -11.23
N ALA A 339 -9.87 19.88 -11.11
CA ALA A 339 -10.08 21.31 -11.29
C ALA A 339 -10.56 21.67 -12.70
N ASN A 340 -10.14 20.92 -13.73
CA ASN A 340 -10.62 21.09 -15.10
C ASN A 340 -12.00 20.45 -15.31
N ASP A 341 -12.20 19.24 -14.78
CA ASP A 341 -13.39 18.42 -15.06
C ASP A 341 -14.63 18.90 -14.31
N VAL A 342 -14.45 19.67 -13.22
CA VAL A 342 -15.57 20.24 -12.46
C VAL A 342 -16.21 21.46 -13.14
N ILE A 343 -15.54 22.08 -14.12
CA ILE A 343 -16.03 23.27 -14.82
C ILE A 343 -17.29 22.90 -15.62
N GLY A 344 -18.40 23.59 -15.32
CA GLY A 344 -19.70 23.32 -15.96
C GLY A 344 -20.38 22.04 -15.47
N ARG A 345 -19.78 21.28 -14.55
CA ARG A 345 -20.39 20.09 -13.96
C ARG A 345 -21.41 20.49 -12.90
N GLU A 346 -22.65 20.05 -13.06
CA GLU A 346 -23.70 20.26 -12.05
C GLU A 346 -23.55 19.29 -10.88
N LEU A 347 -23.97 19.73 -9.70
CA LEU A 347 -24.07 18.89 -8.51
C LEU A 347 -25.37 18.05 -8.60
N ALA A 348 -25.28 16.80 -9.06
CA ALA A 348 -26.45 15.93 -9.16
C ALA A 348 -26.91 15.46 -7.77
N PRO A 349 -28.22 15.25 -7.55
CA PRO A 349 -28.73 14.70 -6.30
C PRO A 349 -28.21 13.27 -6.08
N TYR A 350 -27.79 12.97 -4.86
CA TYR A 350 -27.42 11.61 -4.43
C TYR A 350 -28.67 10.73 -4.23
N ASP A 351 -28.49 9.41 -4.25
CA ASP A 351 -29.53 8.44 -3.92
C ASP A 351 -29.74 8.33 -2.41
N GLU A 352 -30.77 9.00 -1.89
CA GLU A 352 -31.14 8.97 -0.46
C GLU A 352 -31.40 7.56 0.07
N LYS A 353 -31.94 6.65 -0.77
CA LYS A 353 -32.21 5.26 -0.33
C LYS A 353 -30.93 4.49 -0.06
N GLN A 354 -29.86 4.81 -0.80
CA GLN A 354 -28.55 4.23 -0.58
C GLN A 354 -28.03 4.60 0.82
N VAL A 355 -28.25 5.83 1.28
CA VAL A 355 -27.79 6.31 2.60
C VAL A 355 -28.42 5.46 3.72
N ASP A 356 -29.74 5.25 3.68
CA ASP A 356 -30.45 4.44 4.68
C ASP A 356 -29.95 2.99 4.70
N GLU A 357 -29.69 2.40 3.52
CA GLU A 357 -29.15 1.04 3.41
C GLU A 357 -27.74 0.94 4.01
N ILE A 358 -26.87 1.91 3.71
CA ILE A 358 -25.50 1.95 4.25
C ILE A 358 -25.55 2.02 5.77
N ILE A 359 -26.35 2.94 6.33
CA ILE A 359 -26.52 3.12 7.78
C ILE A 359 -26.96 1.80 8.42
N ARG A 360 -27.99 1.15 7.87
CA ARG A 360 -28.48 -0.14 8.37
C ARG A 360 -27.37 -1.21 8.41
N ILE A 361 -26.53 -1.27 7.37
CA ILE A 361 -25.43 -2.24 7.29
C ILE A 361 -24.36 -1.91 8.33
N VAL A 362 -23.92 -0.65 8.45
CA VAL A 362 -22.84 -0.30 9.38
C VAL A 362 -23.26 -0.38 10.85
N GLU A 363 -24.55 -0.22 11.16
CA GLU A 363 -25.09 -0.35 12.53
C GLU A 363 -25.44 -1.77 12.93
N THR A 364 -25.37 -2.73 11.99
CA THR A 364 -25.71 -4.14 12.23
C THR A 364 -25.07 -4.78 13.48
N PRO A 365 -23.81 -4.50 13.87
CA PRO A 365 -23.23 -5.08 15.09
C PRO A 365 -23.59 -4.32 16.38
N LEU A 366 -24.12 -3.09 16.30
CA LEU A 366 -24.36 -2.24 17.47
C LEU A 366 -25.49 -2.80 18.33
N GLY A 367 -25.25 -2.85 19.65
CA GLY A 367 -26.20 -3.36 20.64
C GLY A 367 -26.41 -4.87 20.62
N ARG A 368 -25.80 -5.59 19.69
CA ARG A 368 -25.89 -7.05 19.61
C ARG A 368 -25.05 -7.68 20.73
N GLN A 369 -25.62 -8.67 21.42
CA GLN A 369 -24.84 -9.60 22.25
C GLN A 369 -24.26 -10.69 21.34
N GLY A 370 -22.94 -10.82 21.31
CA GLY A 370 -22.27 -11.58 20.27
C GLY A 370 -20.82 -11.93 20.55
N GLU A 371 -20.15 -12.49 19.54
CA GLU A 371 -18.73 -12.80 19.58
C GLU A 371 -17.88 -11.53 19.66
N ASP A 372 -16.70 -11.65 20.29
CA ASP A 372 -15.70 -10.59 20.31
C ASP A 372 -15.00 -10.47 18.93
N LEU A 373 -14.76 -9.25 18.50
CA LEU A 373 -14.14 -8.92 17.22
C LEU A 373 -12.65 -9.31 17.17
N TYR A 374 -11.92 -9.10 18.27
CA TYR A 374 -10.46 -9.14 18.26
C TYR A 374 -9.86 -10.53 17.99
N PRO A 375 -10.44 -11.64 18.50
CA PRO A 375 -10.03 -12.99 18.11
C PRO A 375 -10.20 -13.24 16.60
N LEU A 376 -11.30 -12.79 16.00
CA LEU A 376 -11.57 -12.93 14.56
C LEU A 376 -10.53 -12.13 13.74
N ARG A 377 -10.22 -10.89 14.15
CA ARG A 377 -9.17 -10.08 13.52
C ARG A 377 -7.80 -10.75 13.58
N THR A 378 -7.47 -11.37 14.71
CA THR A 378 -6.22 -12.11 14.88
C THR A 378 -6.17 -13.33 13.96
N ALA A 379 -7.27 -14.08 13.88
CA ALA A 379 -7.37 -15.26 13.03
C ALA A 379 -7.26 -14.89 11.53
N MET A 380 -7.88 -13.78 11.10
CA MET A 380 -7.72 -13.24 9.74
C MET A 380 -6.24 -12.96 9.44
N ARG A 381 -5.54 -12.25 10.33
CA ARG A 381 -4.13 -11.88 10.14
C ARG A 381 -3.21 -13.09 10.02
N VAL A 382 -3.45 -14.12 10.82
CA VAL A 382 -2.70 -15.38 10.75
C VAL A 382 -3.00 -16.14 9.46
N SER A 383 -4.29 -16.31 9.11
CA SER A 383 -4.68 -17.00 7.89
C SER A 383 -4.10 -16.31 6.64
N ASN A 384 -4.23 -14.98 6.55
CA ASN A 384 -3.64 -14.23 5.44
C ASN A 384 -2.12 -14.38 5.39
N TRP A 385 -1.43 -14.36 6.53
CA TRP A 385 0.02 -14.55 6.59
C TRP A 385 0.47 -15.90 6.03
N GLU A 386 -0.25 -16.96 6.37
CA GLU A 386 0.10 -18.33 6.02
C GLU A 386 -0.39 -18.75 4.63
N LYS A 387 -1.53 -18.23 4.20
CA LYS A 387 -2.28 -18.73 3.03
C LYS A 387 -2.31 -17.76 1.85
N ILE A 388 -2.31 -16.46 2.12
CA ILE A 388 -2.47 -15.37 1.12
C ILE A 388 -1.26 -14.39 1.21
N GLY A 389 -0.17 -14.86 1.81
CA GLY A 389 0.99 -14.06 2.17
C GLY A 389 2.08 -14.05 1.08
N ILE A 390 3.31 -14.25 1.52
CA ILE A 390 4.53 -14.18 0.70
C ILE A 390 4.65 -15.40 -0.23
N ILE A 391 4.42 -16.59 0.32
CA ILE A 391 4.42 -17.85 -0.43
C ILE A 391 2.99 -18.35 -0.51
N ARG A 392 2.56 -18.67 -1.71
CA ARG A 392 1.20 -19.11 -2.01
C ARG A 392 1.25 -20.45 -2.75
N GLU A 393 0.22 -21.25 -2.58
CA GLU A 393 -0.04 -22.47 -3.36
C GLU A 393 -1.55 -22.63 -3.52
N GLU A 394 -2.00 -23.40 -4.52
CA GLU A 394 -3.44 -23.56 -4.82
C GLU A 394 -4.25 -23.93 -3.59
N LYS A 395 -3.84 -24.99 -2.89
CA LYS A 395 -4.52 -25.49 -1.68
C LYS A 395 -4.62 -24.42 -0.60
N GLY A 396 -3.51 -23.72 -0.33
CA GLY A 396 -3.48 -22.65 0.66
C GLY A 396 -4.42 -21.50 0.29
N LEU A 397 -4.47 -21.11 -0.98
CA LEU A 397 -5.36 -20.05 -1.46
C LEU A 397 -6.84 -20.46 -1.35
N GLU A 398 -7.19 -21.70 -1.67
CA GLU A 398 -8.56 -22.22 -1.51
C GLU A 398 -8.98 -22.25 -0.04
N GLU A 399 -8.14 -22.79 0.86
CA GLU A 399 -8.39 -22.81 2.30
C GLU A 399 -8.53 -21.38 2.87
N GLY A 400 -7.62 -20.48 2.47
CA GLY A 400 -7.63 -19.08 2.90
C GLY A 400 -8.90 -18.35 2.47
N LEU A 401 -9.31 -18.50 1.21
CA LEU A 401 -10.55 -17.90 0.69
C LEU A 401 -11.80 -18.44 1.38
N GLY A 402 -11.87 -19.75 1.60
CA GLY A 402 -12.96 -20.37 2.36
C GLY A 402 -13.06 -19.79 3.77
N PHE A 403 -11.93 -19.72 4.47
CA PHE A 403 -11.86 -19.16 5.82
C PHE A 403 -12.23 -17.67 5.89
N LEU A 404 -11.82 -16.87 4.90
CA LEU A 404 -12.23 -15.46 4.81
C LEU A 404 -13.74 -15.32 4.64
N GLY A 405 -14.38 -16.22 3.87
CA GLY A 405 -15.84 -16.28 3.74
C GLY A 405 -16.53 -16.56 5.07
N GLU A 406 -16.04 -17.54 5.83
CA GLU A 406 -16.53 -17.83 7.18
C GLU A 406 -16.38 -16.65 8.14
N LEU A 407 -15.23 -15.96 8.09
CA LEU A 407 -14.98 -14.77 8.91
C LEU A 407 -15.90 -13.61 8.54
N LYS A 408 -16.18 -13.38 7.25
CA LYS A 408 -17.17 -12.38 6.81
C LYS A 408 -18.55 -12.69 7.37
N ASP A 409 -18.95 -13.96 7.30
CA ASP A 409 -20.23 -14.39 7.85
C ASP A 409 -20.33 -14.16 9.36
N LYS A 410 -19.29 -14.53 10.12
CA LYS A 410 -19.24 -14.26 11.57
C LYS A 410 -19.24 -12.76 11.88
N LEU A 411 -18.42 -11.98 11.18
CA LEU A 411 -18.36 -10.52 11.36
C LEU A 411 -19.75 -9.88 11.21
N MET A 412 -20.51 -10.29 10.20
CA MET A 412 -21.82 -9.72 9.92
C MET A 412 -22.93 -10.25 10.84
N LYS A 413 -22.89 -11.54 11.19
CA LYS A 413 -24.02 -12.24 11.86
C LYS A 413 -23.86 -12.42 13.36
N THR A 414 -22.63 -12.55 13.87
CA THR A 414 -22.38 -12.96 15.25
C THR A 414 -21.63 -11.93 16.09
N VAL A 415 -20.81 -11.06 15.49
CA VAL A 415 -20.06 -10.05 16.27
C VAL A 415 -21.00 -9.03 16.90
N GLY A 416 -20.79 -8.75 18.18
CA GLY A 416 -21.55 -7.77 18.97
C GLY A 416 -20.68 -6.61 19.44
N ILE A 417 -21.17 -5.39 19.28
CA ILE A 417 -20.47 -4.15 19.64
C ILE A 417 -21.39 -3.31 20.54
N PRO A 418 -20.88 -2.67 21.62
CA PRO A 418 -21.69 -1.76 22.44
C PRO A 418 -22.34 -0.66 21.59
N ALA A 419 -23.63 -0.39 21.80
CA ALA A 419 -24.35 0.65 21.06
C ALA A 419 -23.94 2.07 21.49
N GLU A 420 -23.56 2.26 22.76
CA GLU A 420 -23.22 3.56 23.34
C GLU A 420 -21.92 3.51 24.17
N PRO A 421 -21.18 4.63 24.28
CA PRO A 421 -21.38 5.86 23.51
C PRO A 421 -21.08 5.65 22.02
N ARG A 422 -21.82 6.32 21.13
CA ARG A 422 -21.48 6.33 19.69
C ARG A 422 -20.22 7.12 19.39
N ALA A 423 -20.02 8.24 20.10
CA ALA A 423 -18.79 9.04 20.04
C ALA A 423 -17.57 8.19 20.42
N TYR A 424 -16.56 8.20 19.54
CA TYR A 424 -15.32 7.42 19.63
C TYR A 424 -15.54 5.96 20.03
N ASN A 425 -16.57 5.32 19.47
CA ASN A 425 -16.78 3.88 19.64
C ASN A 425 -15.69 3.12 18.86
N ILE A 426 -14.54 2.89 19.51
CA ILE A 426 -13.37 2.23 18.91
C ILE A 426 -13.70 0.81 18.43
N PRO A 427 -14.40 -0.05 19.20
CA PRO A 427 -14.79 -1.37 18.70
C PRO A 427 -15.65 -1.31 17.43
N TRP A 428 -16.53 -0.31 17.29
CA TRP A 428 -17.30 -0.11 16.05
C TRP A 428 -16.42 0.27 14.86
N ASN A 429 -15.47 1.19 15.06
CA ASN A 429 -14.49 1.56 14.03
C ASN A 429 -13.59 0.38 13.66
N ASP A 430 -13.20 -0.45 14.62
CA ASP A 430 -12.44 -1.68 14.36
C ASP A 430 -13.26 -2.74 13.61
N TRP A 431 -14.57 -2.81 13.84
CA TRP A 431 -15.47 -3.65 13.05
C TRP A 431 -15.53 -3.18 11.59
N LEU A 432 -15.61 -1.87 11.36
CA LEU A 432 -15.54 -1.26 10.03
C LEU A 432 -14.18 -1.53 9.35
N ASN A 433 -13.08 -1.43 10.11
CA ASN A 433 -11.74 -1.78 9.65
C ASN A 433 -11.68 -3.24 9.21
N MET A 434 -12.21 -4.16 10.03
CA MET A 434 -12.21 -5.58 9.70
C MET A 434 -13.05 -5.87 8.45
N ARG A 435 -14.18 -5.18 8.24
CA ARG A 435 -14.97 -5.30 7.02
C ARG A 435 -14.14 -4.95 5.78
N ASN A 436 -13.42 -3.83 5.83
CA ASN A 436 -12.59 -3.37 4.73
C ASN A 436 -11.42 -4.34 4.46
N LEU A 437 -10.75 -4.79 5.52
CA LEU A 437 -9.64 -5.74 5.40
C LEU A 437 -10.09 -7.10 4.86
N LEU A 438 -11.28 -7.60 5.21
CA LEU A 438 -11.82 -8.84 4.65
C LEU A 438 -12.16 -8.70 3.16
N ASP A 439 -12.71 -7.56 2.72
CA ASP A 439 -12.93 -7.27 1.30
C ASP A 439 -11.62 -7.30 0.52
N VAL A 440 -10.60 -6.61 1.01
CA VAL A 440 -9.30 -6.55 0.36
C VAL A 440 -8.58 -7.90 0.40
N SER A 441 -8.68 -8.66 1.48
CA SER A 441 -8.11 -10.00 1.59
C SER A 441 -8.73 -10.97 0.58
N GLU A 442 -10.05 -10.91 0.40
CA GLU A 442 -10.76 -11.76 -0.56
C GLU A 442 -10.32 -11.46 -2.00
N ILE A 443 -10.26 -10.18 -2.41
CA ILE A 443 -9.85 -9.83 -3.77
C ILE A 443 -8.37 -10.14 -4.04
N VAL A 444 -7.49 -10.00 -3.04
CA VAL A 444 -6.08 -10.42 -3.12
C VAL A 444 -5.99 -11.93 -3.34
N GLY A 445 -6.68 -12.72 -2.52
CA GLY A 445 -6.69 -14.19 -2.61
C GLY A 445 -7.32 -14.67 -3.92
N PHE A 446 -8.43 -14.06 -4.34
CA PHE A 446 -9.13 -14.37 -5.58
C PHE A 446 -8.21 -14.13 -6.78
N SER A 447 -7.57 -12.96 -6.86
CA SER A 447 -6.64 -12.64 -7.95
C SER A 447 -5.43 -13.58 -7.95
N ALA A 448 -4.88 -13.87 -6.77
CA ALA A 448 -3.71 -14.74 -6.62
C ALA A 448 -3.97 -16.18 -7.07
N ARG A 449 -5.20 -16.67 -6.90
CA ARG A 449 -5.59 -18.02 -7.33
C ARG A 449 -5.63 -18.13 -8.85
N GLN A 450 -6.08 -17.08 -9.55
CA GLN A 450 -6.13 -17.07 -11.01
C GLN A 450 -4.74 -17.01 -11.66
N ARG A 451 -3.74 -16.41 -10.99
CA ARG A 451 -2.38 -16.28 -11.53
C ARG A 451 -1.56 -17.52 -11.19
N ARG A 452 -1.36 -18.39 -12.18
CA ARG A 452 -0.55 -19.64 -12.05
C ARG A 452 0.87 -19.45 -12.58
N GLU A 453 1.55 -18.43 -12.06
CA GLU A 453 2.99 -18.16 -12.28
C GLU A 453 3.60 -17.52 -11.03
N SER A 454 4.90 -17.24 -11.06
CA SER A 454 5.55 -16.39 -10.06
C SER A 454 6.20 -15.18 -10.73
N ARG A 455 5.88 -13.97 -10.24
CA ARG A 455 6.35 -12.69 -10.79
C ARG A 455 6.38 -11.63 -9.69
N GLY A 456 7.56 -11.05 -9.46
CA GLY A 456 7.73 -10.00 -8.46
C GLY A 456 7.27 -10.46 -7.08
N ALA A 457 6.39 -9.68 -6.44
CA ALA A 457 5.88 -9.97 -5.11
C ALA A 457 4.84 -11.11 -5.07
N HIS A 458 4.29 -11.52 -6.22
CA HIS A 458 3.44 -12.69 -6.31
C HIS A 458 4.28 -13.95 -6.54
N TYR A 459 4.34 -14.84 -5.54
CA TYR A 459 5.08 -16.09 -5.62
C TYR A 459 4.19 -17.29 -5.32
N ARG A 460 4.09 -18.19 -6.30
CA ARG A 460 3.38 -19.47 -6.24
C ARG A 460 4.39 -20.60 -6.15
N SER A 461 4.50 -21.29 -5.03
CA SER A 461 5.45 -22.41 -4.88
C SER A 461 5.16 -23.56 -5.85
N ASP A 462 3.89 -23.78 -6.17
CA ASP A 462 3.39 -24.73 -7.17
C ASP A 462 3.55 -24.24 -8.62
N PHE A 463 3.84 -22.94 -8.83
CA PHE A 463 4.15 -22.32 -10.12
C PHE A 463 5.35 -21.35 -10.00
N ALA A 464 6.50 -21.86 -9.56
CA ALA A 464 7.64 -21.04 -9.13
C ALA A 464 8.32 -20.22 -10.25
N LYS A 465 8.00 -20.49 -11.52
CA LYS A 465 8.62 -19.82 -12.67
C LYS A 465 7.74 -18.70 -13.20
N LYS A 466 8.40 -17.67 -13.71
CA LYS A 466 7.78 -16.62 -14.52
C LYS A 466 7.31 -17.20 -15.85
N ASN A 467 6.09 -16.88 -16.28
CA ASN A 467 5.51 -17.37 -17.52
C ASN A 467 5.03 -16.19 -18.39
N ASN A 468 5.93 -15.63 -19.19
CA ASN A 468 5.60 -14.52 -20.10
C ASN A 468 4.64 -14.92 -21.22
N LYS A 469 4.59 -16.21 -21.60
CA LYS A 469 3.72 -16.66 -22.70
C LYS A 469 2.24 -16.52 -22.32
N GLU A 470 1.90 -16.88 -21.09
CA GLU A 470 0.50 -16.89 -20.64
C GLU A 470 0.15 -15.71 -19.75
N TYR A 471 1.07 -15.23 -18.91
CA TYR A 471 0.77 -14.30 -17.83
C TYR A 471 1.49 -12.94 -17.93
N LEU A 472 2.02 -12.58 -19.11
CA LEU A 472 2.46 -11.20 -19.38
C LEU A 472 1.28 -10.26 -19.63
N LYS A 473 0.43 -10.13 -18.60
CA LYS A 473 -0.84 -9.41 -18.61
C LYS A 473 -1.20 -8.93 -17.20
N ASN A 474 -1.99 -7.86 -17.15
CA ASN A 474 -2.59 -7.35 -15.94
C ASN A 474 -3.95 -8.01 -15.72
N PHE A 475 -4.29 -8.22 -14.45
CA PHE A 475 -5.57 -8.78 -14.01
C PHE A 475 -6.46 -7.66 -13.51
N PHE A 476 -7.65 -7.55 -14.09
CA PHE A 476 -8.65 -6.57 -13.70
C PHE A 476 -9.82 -7.30 -13.05
N ILE A 477 -10.30 -6.81 -11.91
CA ILE A 477 -11.39 -7.41 -11.15
C ILE A 477 -12.51 -6.39 -11.04
N LYS A 478 -13.71 -6.78 -11.43
CA LYS A 478 -14.92 -5.98 -11.23
C LYS A 478 -15.98 -6.80 -10.53
N ARG A 479 -16.68 -6.18 -9.59
CA ARG A 479 -17.80 -6.80 -8.90
C ARG A 479 -19.06 -6.63 -9.74
N VAL A 480 -19.59 -7.74 -10.26
CA VAL A 480 -20.79 -7.78 -11.11
C VAL A 480 -21.83 -8.67 -10.45
N ASN A 481 -22.99 -8.12 -10.10
CA ASN A 481 -24.08 -8.83 -9.42
C ASN A 481 -23.62 -9.55 -8.13
N GLY A 482 -22.72 -8.92 -7.37
CA GLY A 482 -22.18 -9.47 -6.14
C GLY A 482 -21.01 -10.45 -6.31
N GLU A 483 -20.69 -10.88 -7.54
CA GLU A 483 -19.60 -11.80 -7.84
C GLU A 483 -18.38 -11.09 -8.42
N ASN A 484 -17.19 -11.62 -8.12
CA ASN A 484 -15.95 -11.18 -8.75
C ASN A 484 -15.81 -11.75 -10.16
N LYS A 485 -15.70 -10.86 -11.15
CA LYS A 485 -15.33 -11.21 -12.53
C LYS A 485 -13.92 -10.72 -12.80
N ILE A 486 -13.12 -11.59 -13.41
CA ILE A 486 -11.75 -11.28 -13.80
C ILE A 486 -11.69 -11.01 -15.31
N TYR A 487 -10.96 -9.96 -15.68
CA TYR A 487 -10.65 -9.59 -17.05
C TYR A 487 -9.15 -9.49 -17.19
N GLU A 488 -8.64 -9.86 -18.35
CA GLU A 488 -7.21 -9.88 -18.62
C GLU A 488 -6.89 -8.88 -19.72
N ARG A 489 -5.89 -8.02 -19.52
CA ARG A 489 -5.39 -7.15 -20.59
C ARG A 489 -3.87 -7.28 -20.73
N PRO A 490 -3.34 -7.36 -21.96
CA PRO A 490 -1.89 -7.38 -22.18
C PRO A 490 -1.21 -6.16 -21.57
N VAL A 491 0.02 -6.33 -21.11
CA VAL A 491 0.84 -5.21 -20.65
C VAL A 491 1.14 -4.28 -21.83
N ILE A 492 0.98 -2.98 -21.62
CA ILE A 492 1.32 -1.95 -22.61
C ILE A 492 2.80 -1.57 -22.46
N PHE A 493 3.63 -1.98 -23.42
CA PHE A 493 5.05 -1.63 -23.45
C PHE A 493 5.28 -0.31 -24.22
N SER A 494 5.48 0.78 -23.49
CA SER A 494 5.70 2.12 -24.08
C SER A 494 7.17 2.53 -24.20
N ARG A 495 8.10 1.84 -23.51
CA ARG A 495 9.53 2.18 -23.51
C ARG A 495 10.45 0.97 -23.69
N LEU A 496 10.26 -0.06 -22.89
CA LEU A 496 11.06 -1.28 -22.90
C LEU A 496 10.13 -2.49 -22.96
N LYS A 497 10.57 -3.54 -23.65
CA LYS A 497 9.95 -4.86 -23.66
C LYS A 497 10.75 -5.83 -22.79
N PRO A 498 10.19 -6.99 -22.41
CA PRO A 498 10.90 -7.97 -21.60
C PRO A 498 12.24 -8.41 -22.22
N GLU A 499 12.32 -8.48 -23.55
CA GLU A 499 13.53 -8.88 -24.27
C GLU A 499 14.67 -7.86 -24.14
N ASP A 500 14.35 -6.61 -23.78
CA ASP A 500 15.33 -5.54 -23.57
C ASP A 500 15.98 -5.59 -22.16
N ILE A 501 15.40 -6.36 -21.24
CA ILE A 501 15.84 -6.44 -19.85
C ILE A 501 16.84 -7.59 -19.68
N LYS A 502 18.12 -7.25 -19.52
CA LYS A 502 19.22 -8.23 -19.39
C LYS A 502 19.41 -8.81 -17.98
N PHE A 503 18.56 -8.41 -17.02
CA PHE A 503 18.67 -8.75 -15.60
C PHE A 503 17.33 -9.33 -15.12
N GLU A 504 17.08 -10.61 -15.35
CA GLU A 504 16.01 -11.36 -14.67
C GLU A 504 16.50 -12.70 -14.14
#